data_AF-A0A524LQD5-F1
#
_entry.id   AF-A0A524LQD5-F1
#
_cell.length_a   1.000
_cell.length_b   1.000
_cell.length_c   1.000
_cell.angle_alpha   90.00
_cell.angle_beta   90.00
_cell.angle_gamma   90.00
#
_symmetry.space_group_name_H-M   'P 1'
#
loop_
_entity.id
_entity.type
_entity.pdbx_description
1 polymer ?
#
loop_
_entity_poly.entity_id
_entity_poly.type
_entity_poly.pdbx_seq_one_letter_code
_entity_poly.pdbx_strand_id
1 'polypeptide(L)'
;MTLENWFTPPPIDTEPFELLEKSATTVIMQKNMTLINYAGTKFSLRIDRTVELMSAEAIASRLGLTLTESIRTVAFVSANDLTNLGEAAWTEESGTVCIWILGMFRPSANGLVVVPYIEGETGALGPVATTDYFGEVPSDRIQIGDGKIIFKADGKHRSKIGVSALRAKNVAGSYDPDQNMLTVIQYTLPASPAKYVNQLWEIQEKPFAGDVVNSYNDGPLADGSQMGPFYELESCSPAAFLNPGEKLTHTHTTYHFIGKRADLDPISRQVLGLGIDEIILR
;
A
#
# COMPACT_ATOMS: atom_id res chain seq x y z
N MET A 1 -3.22 20.04 11.58
CA MET A 1 -2.02 19.43 12.20
C MET A 1 -0.78 20.02 11.52
N THR A 2 0.36 20.17 12.19
CA THR A 2 1.61 20.71 11.59
C THR A 2 2.71 19.66 11.61
N LEU A 3 3.72 19.78 10.74
CA LEU A 3 4.85 18.84 10.68
C LEU A 3 5.66 18.81 11.98
N GLU A 4 5.70 19.93 12.70
CA GLU A 4 6.32 20.03 14.03
C GLU A 4 5.66 19.11 15.06
N ASN A 5 4.38 18.77 14.88
CA ASN A 5 3.63 17.87 15.74
C ASN A 5 3.60 16.43 15.20
N TRP A 6 4.35 16.12 14.14
CA TRP A 6 4.43 14.77 13.60
C TRP A 6 5.17 13.87 14.60
N PHE A 7 4.53 12.76 14.97
CA PHE A 7 5.08 11.80 15.92
C PHE A 7 4.61 10.40 15.59
N THR A 8 5.55 9.47 15.50
CA THR A 8 5.28 8.03 15.40
C THR A 8 5.56 7.38 16.76
N PRO A 9 4.60 6.66 17.37
CA PRO A 9 4.82 6.00 18.66
C PRO A 9 5.97 4.98 18.60
N PRO A 10 6.80 4.85 19.67
CA PRO A 10 7.90 3.89 19.71
C PRO A 10 7.53 2.44 19.36
N PRO A 11 6.34 1.91 19.73
CA PRO A 11 5.92 0.57 19.31
C PRO A 11 5.72 0.39 17.80
N ILE A 12 5.68 1.46 17.00
CA ILE A 12 5.58 1.40 15.53
C ILE A 12 6.92 1.77 14.88
N ASP A 13 7.69 2.67 15.51
CA ASP A 13 8.91 3.26 14.92
C ASP A 13 10.21 2.55 15.33
N THR A 14 10.52 2.52 16.63
CA THR A 14 11.88 2.23 17.12
C THR A 14 12.01 0.95 17.92
N GLU A 15 10.94 0.50 18.57
CA GLU A 15 10.96 -0.75 19.34
C GLU A 15 10.98 -1.96 18.40
N PRO A 16 11.75 -3.02 18.71
CA PRO A 16 11.81 -4.20 17.85
C PRO A 16 10.56 -5.08 17.97
N PHE A 17 10.37 -5.96 16.99
CA PHE A 17 9.53 -7.15 17.15
C PHE A 17 10.34 -8.26 17.84
N GLU A 18 9.67 -9.10 18.61
CA GLU A 18 10.22 -10.37 19.07
C GLU A 18 10.34 -11.33 17.88
N LEU A 19 11.53 -11.88 17.66
CA LEU A 19 11.76 -12.91 16.65
C LEU A 19 11.38 -14.28 17.21
N LEU A 20 10.35 -14.91 16.65
CA LEU A 20 9.88 -16.22 17.07
C LEU A 20 10.51 -17.35 16.26
N GLU A 21 10.59 -17.19 14.94
CA GLU A 21 11.18 -18.18 14.03
C GLU A 21 11.92 -17.50 12.88
N LYS A 22 13.00 -18.14 12.42
CA LYS A 22 13.76 -17.72 11.24
C LYS A 22 14.29 -18.93 10.48
N SER A 23 14.07 -18.94 9.18
CA SER A 23 14.68 -19.85 8.21
C SER A 23 15.37 -19.08 7.09
N ALA A 24 15.81 -19.77 6.03
CA ALA A 24 16.34 -19.14 4.83
C ALA A 24 15.27 -18.37 4.02
N THR A 25 13.99 -18.73 4.18
CA THR A 25 12.88 -18.19 3.39
C THR A 25 11.77 -17.56 4.22
N THR A 26 11.77 -17.72 5.54
CA THR A 26 10.67 -17.29 6.40
C THR A 26 11.19 -16.63 7.67
N VAL A 27 10.50 -15.57 8.11
CA VAL A 27 10.70 -14.94 9.41
C VAL A 27 9.34 -14.73 10.07
N ILE A 28 9.18 -15.23 11.28
CA ILE A 28 7.97 -15.04 12.10
C ILE A 28 8.33 -14.16 13.30
N MET A 29 7.55 -13.11 13.47
CA MET A 29 7.78 -12.05 14.45
C MET A 29 6.48 -11.72 15.18
N GLN A 30 6.60 -11.30 16.43
CA GLN A 30 5.46 -10.88 17.24
C GLN A 30 5.76 -9.57 17.97
N LYS A 31 4.74 -8.75 18.19
CA LYS A 31 4.84 -7.58 19.04
C LYS A 31 3.52 -7.27 19.74
N ASN A 32 3.56 -7.21 21.06
CA ASN A 32 2.49 -6.61 21.85
C ASN A 32 2.75 -5.11 21.94
N MET A 33 1.70 -4.29 21.80
CA MET A 33 1.82 -2.84 21.95
C MET A 33 0.59 -2.22 22.58
N THR A 34 0.80 -1.05 23.16
CA THR A 34 -0.25 -0.16 23.63
C THR A 34 -0.18 1.13 22.82
N LEU A 35 -1.30 1.52 22.22
CA LEU A 35 -1.43 2.77 21.47
C LEU A 35 -2.55 3.61 22.08
N ILE A 36 -2.48 4.94 21.90
CA ILE A 36 -3.54 5.87 22.30
C ILE A 36 -3.89 6.71 21.07
N ASN A 37 -5.16 6.77 20.69
CA ASN A 37 -5.60 7.63 19.59
C ASN A 37 -5.80 9.08 20.05
N TYR A 38 -6.13 9.95 19.09
CA TYR A 38 -6.38 11.38 19.36
C TYR A 38 -7.49 11.63 20.40
N ALA A 39 -8.49 10.75 20.49
CA ALA A 39 -9.59 10.86 21.45
C ALA A 39 -9.23 10.36 22.86
N GLY A 40 -8.01 9.84 23.08
CA GLY A 40 -7.56 9.30 24.36
C GLY A 40 -7.94 7.84 24.59
N THR A 41 -8.52 7.15 23.60
CA THR A 41 -8.82 5.72 23.69
C THR A 41 -7.53 4.92 23.63
N LYS A 42 -7.35 4.02 24.60
CA LYS A 42 -6.22 3.12 24.70
C LYS A 42 -6.52 1.78 24.01
N PHE A 43 -5.64 1.37 23.09
CA PHE A 43 -5.69 0.09 22.40
C PHE A 43 -4.57 -0.79 22.94
N SER A 44 -4.92 -1.95 23.48
CA SER A 44 -3.97 -3.03 23.79
C SER A 44 -4.08 -4.07 22.69
N LEU A 45 -2.99 -4.31 21.95
CA LEU A 45 -3.04 -5.15 20.76
C LEU A 45 -1.76 -5.96 20.57
N ARG A 46 -1.88 -7.01 19.74
CA ARG A 46 -0.76 -7.80 19.25
C ARG A 46 -0.71 -7.78 17.73
N ILE A 47 0.49 -7.67 17.20
CA ILE A 47 0.80 -7.95 15.80
C ILE A 47 1.60 -9.24 15.73
N ASP A 48 1.08 -10.24 15.02
CA ASP A 48 1.83 -11.41 14.57
C ASP A 48 2.15 -11.23 13.08
N ARG A 49 3.43 -11.22 12.71
CA ARG A 49 3.90 -10.96 11.34
C ARG A 49 4.71 -12.13 10.83
N THR A 50 4.32 -12.67 9.69
CA THR A 50 5.10 -13.65 8.92
C THR A 50 5.55 -13.02 7.61
N VAL A 51 6.86 -13.05 7.34
CA VAL A 51 7.44 -12.65 6.05
C VAL A 51 8.02 -13.90 5.40
N GLU A 52 7.62 -14.18 4.16
CA GLU A 52 8.02 -15.38 3.42
C GLU A 52 8.45 -15.06 1.98
N LEU A 53 9.61 -15.58 1.58
CA LEU A 53 10.09 -15.58 0.19
C LEU A 53 9.30 -16.59 -0.63
N MET A 54 8.87 -16.19 -1.82
CA MET A 54 8.14 -17.06 -2.74
C MET A 54 9.08 -17.73 -3.75
N SER A 55 8.84 -19.01 -4.04
CA SER A 55 9.49 -19.69 -5.16
C SER A 55 8.94 -19.20 -6.51
N ALA A 56 9.67 -19.44 -7.59
CA ALA A 56 9.23 -19.09 -8.94
C ALA A 56 7.90 -19.79 -9.31
N GLU A 57 7.73 -21.04 -8.90
CA GLU A 57 6.51 -21.82 -9.12
C GLU A 57 5.33 -21.23 -8.35
N ALA A 58 5.54 -20.80 -7.11
CA ALA A 58 4.51 -20.14 -6.29
C ALA A 58 4.10 -18.79 -6.90
N ILE A 59 5.05 -18.01 -7.41
CA ILE A 59 4.78 -16.74 -8.11
C ILE A 59 3.97 -17.00 -9.38
N ALA A 60 4.42 -17.92 -10.23
CA ALA A 60 3.75 -18.30 -11.47
C ALA A 60 2.32 -18.77 -11.21
N SER A 61 2.13 -19.67 -10.25
CA SER A 61 0.80 -20.19 -9.88
C SER A 61 -0.10 -19.10 -9.32
N ARG A 62 0.40 -18.20 -8.45
CA ARG A 62 -0.42 -17.15 -7.82
C ARG A 62 -0.86 -16.09 -8.82
N LEU A 63 0.00 -15.73 -9.76
CA LEU A 63 -0.27 -14.69 -10.76
C LEU A 63 -0.89 -15.24 -12.05
N GLY A 64 -0.98 -16.56 -12.20
CA GLY A 64 -1.45 -17.19 -13.44
C GLY A 64 -0.49 -16.93 -14.61
N LEU A 65 0.81 -16.96 -14.35
CA LEU A 65 1.87 -16.65 -15.32
C LEU A 65 2.66 -17.90 -15.72
N THR A 66 3.31 -17.83 -16.87
CA THR A 66 4.47 -18.67 -17.18
C THR A 66 5.71 -17.78 -17.14
N LEU A 67 6.55 -17.96 -16.13
CA LEU A 67 7.81 -17.22 -16.02
C LEU A 67 8.86 -17.82 -16.95
N THR A 68 9.48 -16.98 -17.78
CA THR A 68 10.61 -17.38 -18.62
C THR A 68 11.92 -17.19 -17.87
N GLU A 69 12.96 -17.94 -18.24
CA GLU A 69 14.31 -17.78 -17.67
C GLU A 69 14.92 -16.39 -17.93
N SER A 70 14.36 -15.62 -18.89
CA SER A 70 14.80 -14.26 -19.20
C SER A 70 14.34 -13.21 -18.16
N ILE A 71 13.40 -13.54 -17.28
CA ILE A 71 12.92 -12.66 -16.21
C ILE A 71 13.57 -13.06 -14.88
N ARG A 72 14.40 -12.17 -14.34
CA ARG A 72 14.83 -12.28 -12.95
C ARG A 72 13.68 -11.86 -12.05
N THR A 73 13.32 -12.72 -11.12
CA THR A 73 12.18 -12.51 -10.24
C THR A 73 12.59 -12.67 -8.78
N VAL A 74 12.07 -11.80 -7.92
CA VAL A 74 12.00 -12.04 -6.47
C VAL A 74 10.63 -11.59 -6.00
N ALA A 75 10.02 -12.37 -5.11
CA ALA A 75 8.78 -11.95 -4.46
C ALA A 75 8.76 -12.42 -3.01
N PHE A 76 8.04 -11.68 -2.20
CA PHE A 76 7.83 -12.00 -0.81
C PHE A 76 6.44 -11.55 -0.37
N VAL A 77 5.88 -12.28 0.59
CA VAL A 77 4.60 -11.98 1.21
C VAL A 77 4.82 -11.60 2.67
N SER A 78 4.08 -10.60 3.13
CA SER A 78 3.95 -10.22 4.54
C SER A 78 2.50 -10.46 4.95
N ALA A 79 2.27 -11.44 5.81
CA ALA A 79 0.98 -11.71 6.45
C ALA A 79 1.00 -11.15 7.87
N ASN A 80 0.02 -10.31 8.20
CA ASN A 80 -0.01 -9.54 9.42
C ASN A 80 -1.35 -9.74 10.11
N ASP A 81 -1.30 -10.25 11.33
CA ASP A 81 -2.43 -10.54 12.17
C ASP A 81 -2.49 -9.50 13.30
N LEU A 82 -3.57 -8.73 13.35
CA LEU A 82 -3.88 -7.78 14.40
C LEU A 82 -4.90 -8.39 15.35
N THR A 83 -4.52 -8.59 16.62
CA THR A 83 -5.40 -9.13 17.67
C THR A 83 -5.72 -8.06 18.72
N ASN A 84 -6.98 -7.94 19.11
CA ASN A 84 -7.38 -7.11 20.26
C ASN A 84 -7.05 -7.83 21.58
N LEU A 85 -6.09 -7.31 22.34
CA LEU A 85 -5.71 -7.80 23.67
C LEU A 85 -6.35 -7.00 24.82
N GLY A 86 -7.22 -6.05 24.50
CA GLY A 86 -7.97 -5.28 25.48
C GLY A 86 -9.18 -6.03 26.02
N GLU A 87 -9.87 -5.39 26.96
CA GLU A 87 -11.08 -5.94 27.60
C GLU A 87 -12.38 -5.44 26.95
N ALA A 88 -12.29 -4.47 26.04
CA ALA A 88 -13.42 -3.86 25.34
C ALA A 88 -13.30 -4.01 23.83
N ALA A 89 -14.45 -4.04 23.15
CA ALA A 89 -14.51 -4.00 21.70
C ALA A 89 -14.07 -2.62 21.16
N TRP A 90 -13.45 -2.61 19.98
CA TRP A 90 -13.15 -1.37 19.26
C TRP A 90 -14.33 -0.99 18.38
N THR A 91 -14.88 0.21 18.59
CA THR A 91 -16.09 0.71 17.92
C THR A 91 -15.82 2.02 17.18
N GLU A 92 -16.83 2.55 16.48
CA GLU A 92 -16.71 3.85 15.83
C GLU A 92 -16.57 4.98 16.85
N GLU A 93 -17.25 4.87 17.99
CA GLU A 93 -17.22 5.86 19.08
C GLU A 93 -15.87 5.89 19.79
N SER A 94 -15.24 4.74 20.01
CA SER A 94 -13.89 4.66 20.58
C SER A 94 -12.79 4.99 19.58
N GLY A 95 -13.13 5.01 18.28
CA GLY A 95 -12.16 4.86 17.21
C GLY A 95 -11.57 3.45 17.15
N THR A 96 -10.79 3.20 16.10
CA THR A 96 -10.04 1.95 15.93
C THR A 96 -8.76 2.16 15.12
N VAL A 97 -7.99 1.10 14.93
CA VAL A 97 -6.76 1.02 14.15
C VAL A 97 -6.97 0.21 12.85
N CYS A 98 -5.99 0.24 11.96
CA CYS A 98 -5.90 -0.66 10.82
C CYS A 98 -4.44 -1.11 10.63
N ILE A 99 -4.22 -2.11 9.80
CA ILE A 99 -2.88 -2.51 9.36
C ILE A 99 -2.56 -1.73 8.07
N TRP A 100 -1.51 -0.93 8.11
CA TRP A 100 -0.96 -0.24 6.94
C TRP A 100 0.41 -0.83 6.61
N ILE A 101 0.59 -1.25 5.35
CA ILE A 101 1.85 -1.79 4.84
C ILE A 101 2.28 -0.94 3.64
N LEU A 102 3.52 -0.48 3.67
CA LEU A 102 4.16 0.25 2.58
C LEU A 102 5.46 -0.44 2.16
N GLY A 103 5.73 -0.43 0.86
CA GLY A 103 7.03 -0.72 0.30
C GLY A 103 7.68 0.57 -0.20
N MET A 104 8.86 0.90 0.32
CA MET A 104 9.65 2.05 -0.13
C MET A 104 10.59 1.61 -1.26
N PHE A 105 10.49 2.27 -2.41
CA PHE A 105 11.23 1.93 -3.61
C PHE A 105 12.06 3.10 -4.11
N ARG A 106 13.16 2.78 -4.81
CA ARG A 106 14.02 3.79 -5.43
C ARG A 106 13.28 4.41 -6.62
N PRO A 107 13.20 5.74 -6.72
CA PRO A 107 12.56 6.40 -7.84
C PRO A 107 13.51 6.42 -9.05
N SER A 108 12.94 6.67 -10.23
CA SER A 108 13.69 6.92 -11.45
C SER A 108 13.11 8.09 -12.23
N ALA A 109 13.87 8.67 -13.15
CA ALA A 109 13.43 9.85 -13.89
C ALA A 109 12.14 9.57 -14.69
N ASN A 110 11.99 8.33 -15.15
CA ASN A 110 10.86 7.87 -15.95
C ASN A 110 9.96 6.87 -15.21
N GLY A 111 10.14 6.71 -13.89
CA GLY A 111 9.35 5.80 -13.06
C GLY A 111 7.90 6.24 -12.96
N LEU A 112 6.99 5.28 -13.19
CA LEU A 112 5.56 5.49 -13.15
C LEU A 112 4.88 4.42 -12.30
N VAL A 113 4.03 4.87 -11.38
CA VAL A 113 3.09 4.04 -10.64
C VAL A 113 1.84 3.85 -11.50
N VAL A 114 1.25 2.65 -11.43
CA VAL A 114 -0.01 2.31 -12.06
C VAL A 114 -0.95 1.66 -11.04
N VAL A 115 -2.16 2.21 -10.95
CA VAL A 115 -3.23 1.70 -10.09
C VAL A 115 -4.47 1.44 -10.93
N PRO A 116 -4.75 0.17 -11.28
CA PRO A 116 -6.01 -0.21 -11.91
C PRO A 116 -7.20 0.04 -10.96
N TYR A 117 -8.32 0.54 -11.49
CA TYR A 117 -9.52 0.83 -10.69
C TYR A 117 -10.81 0.33 -11.34
N ILE A 118 -11.89 0.30 -10.57
CA ILE A 118 -13.25 -0.06 -10.99
C ILE A 118 -13.95 1.18 -11.57
N GLU A 119 -14.28 1.11 -12.85
CA GLU A 119 -15.01 2.17 -13.54
C GLU A 119 -16.49 2.21 -13.15
N GLY A 120 -17.10 3.38 -13.29
CA GLY A 120 -18.49 3.61 -12.93
C GLY A 120 -18.73 5.03 -12.44
N GLU A 121 -19.99 5.37 -12.25
CA GLU A 121 -20.42 6.73 -11.90
C GLU A 121 -19.91 7.17 -10.53
N THR A 122 -19.43 8.42 -10.44
CA THR A 122 -18.93 9.03 -9.21
C THR A 122 -19.96 9.05 -8.08
N GLY A 123 -21.25 9.20 -8.41
CA GLY A 123 -22.32 9.18 -7.41
C GLY A 123 -22.49 7.84 -6.70
N ALA A 124 -22.10 6.73 -7.36
CA ALA A 124 -22.21 5.39 -6.81
C ALA A 124 -20.91 4.90 -6.16
N LEU A 125 -19.76 5.19 -6.79
CA LEU A 125 -18.45 4.64 -6.39
C LEU A 125 -17.52 5.68 -5.73
N GLY A 126 -17.95 6.94 -5.62
CA GLY A 126 -17.11 8.04 -5.18
C GLY A 126 -16.11 8.50 -6.26
N PRO A 127 -15.24 9.47 -5.94
CA PRO A 127 -14.17 9.90 -6.85
C PRO A 127 -13.26 8.72 -7.21
N VAL A 128 -12.57 8.81 -8.34
CA VAL A 128 -11.65 7.75 -8.78
C VAL A 128 -10.44 7.65 -7.87
N ALA A 129 -9.92 8.79 -7.42
CA ALA A 129 -8.78 8.88 -6.53
C ALA A 129 -8.90 10.08 -5.58
N THR A 130 -8.31 9.94 -4.40
CA THR A 130 -7.95 11.05 -3.51
C THR A 130 -6.59 11.58 -3.96
N THR A 131 -6.49 12.88 -4.24
CA THR A 131 -5.30 13.51 -4.87
C THR A 131 -4.77 14.72 -4.10
N ASP A 132 -5.33 15.03 -2.94
CA ASP A 132 -5.11 16.29 -2.22
C ASP A 132 -4.42 16.13 -0.85
N TYR A 133 -3.90 14.93 -0.54
CA TYR A 133 -3.18 14.60 0.70
C TYR A 133 -2.14 15.64 1.14
N PHE A 134 -1.41 16.23 0.19
CA PHE A 134 -0.38 17.25 0.42
C PHE A 134 -0.60 18.48 -0.49
N GLY A 135 -1.87 18.75 -0.82
CA GLY A 135 -2.26 19.58 -1.96
C GLY A 135 -2.50 18.73 -3.21
N GLU A 136 -3.26 19.30 -4.16
CA GLU A 136 -3.66 18.61 -5.39
C GLU A 136 -2.46 18.15 -6.21
N VAL A 137 -2.46 16.89 -6.66
CA VAL A 137 -1.44 16.37 -7.58
C VAL A 137 -1.49 17.14 -8.91
N PRO A 138 -0.37 17.74 -9.37
CA PRO A 138 -0.33 18.44 -10.65
C PRO A 138 -0.74 17.56 -11.83
N SER A 139 -1.47 18.12 -12.80
CA SER A 139 -2.02 17.38 -13.95
C SER A 139 -0.96 16.80 -14.89
N ASP A 140 0.27 17.32 -14.88
CA ASP A 140 1.42 16.76 -15.61
C ASP A 140 2.06 15.55 -14.91
N ARG A 141 1.56 15.19 -13.72
CA ARG A 141 2.10 14.11 -12.88
C ARG A 141 1.11 12.98 -12.62
N ILE A 142 -0.14 13.14 -13.05
CA ILE A 142 -1.20 12.14 -12.88
C ILE A 142 -2.08 12.10 -14.13
N GLN A 143 -2.39 10.89 -14.59
CA GLN A 143 -3.38 10.65 -15.63
C GLN A 143 -4.40 9.64 -15.11
N ILE A 144 -5.68 9.98 -15.21
CA ILE A 144 -6.80 9.12 -14.78
C ILE A 144 -7.70 8.86 -15.98
N GLY A 145 -7.97 7.59 -16.28
CA GLY A 145 -8.89 7.19 -17.34
C GLY A 145 -8.67 5.74 -17.78
N ASP A 146 -9.58 5.22 -18.59
CA ASP A 146 -9.50 3.86 -19.16
C ASP A 146 -9.23 2.78 -18.08
N GLY A 147 -9.92 2.89 -16.94
CA GLY A 147 -9.79 1.97 -15.80
C GLY A 147 -8.43 1.96 -15.08
N LYS A 148 -7.58 2.97 -15.27
CA LYS A 148 -6.26 3.07 -14.63
C LYS A 148 -5.88 4.50 -14.21
N ILE A 149 -5.06 4.58 -13.16
CA ILE A 149 -4.35 5.80 -12.75
C ILE A 149 -2.88 5.58 -13.07
N ILE A 150 -2.25 6.53 -13.76
CA ILE A 150 -0.80 6.61 -13.95
C ILE A 150 -0.29 7.79 -13.12
N PHE A 151 0.73 7.57 -12.29
CA PHE A 151 1.23 8.56 -11.34
C PHE A 151 2.76 8.63 -11.38
N LYS A 152 3.33 9.85 -11.42
CA LYS A 152 4.78 10.05 -11.55
C LYS A 152 5.52 9.80 -10.23
N ALA A 153 6.43 8.84 -10.25
CA ALA A 153 7.18 8.36 -9.08
C ALA A 153 8.70 8.66 -9.20
N ASP A 154 9.04 9.91 -9.47
CA ASP A 154 10.40 10.38 -9.75
C ASP A 154 11.16 10.97 -8.56
N GLY A 155 10.51 11.06 -7.39
CA GLY A 155 11.06 11.68 -6.19
C GLY A 155 11.30 13.20 -6.28
N LYS A 156 10.65 13.91 -7.22
CA LYS A 156 10.86 15.34 -7.48
C LYS A 156 9.71 16.26 -7.05
N HIS A 157 8.57 15.70 -6.66
CA HIS A 157 7.41 16.48 -6.22
C HIS A 157 6.63 15.73 -5.17
N ARG A 158 6.57 16.29 -3.96
CA ARG A 158 5.85 15.65 -2.85
C ARG A 158 4.36 15.56 -3.18
N SER A 159 3.87 14.35 -3.35
CA SER A 159 2.48 14.09 -3.75
C SER A 159 2.06 12.70 -3.31
N LYS A 160 0.75 12.49 -3.14
CA LYS A 160 0.19 11.19 -2.80
C LYS A 160 -1.15 11.01 -3.49
N ILE A 161 -1.39 9.79 -3.96
CA ILE A 161 -2.70 9.36 -4.43
C ILE A 161 -3.25 8.27 -3.51
N GLY A 162 -4.57 8.17 -3.43
CA GLY A 162 -5.29 7.10 -2.75
C GLY A 162 -6.48 6.62 -3.56
N VAL A 163 -6.85 5.35 -3.42
CA VAL A 163 -8.02 4.76 -4.08
C VAL A 163 -8.89 4.03 -3.05
N SER A 164 -10.16 4.42 -3.00
CA SER A 164 -11.13 3.91 -2.03
C SER A 164 -11.51 2.45 -2.27
N ALA A 165 -12.12 1.81 -1.26
CA ALA A 165 -12.52 0.40 -1.37
C ALA A 165 -13.56 0.13 -2.46
N LEU A 166 -14.31 1.15 -2.87
CA LEU A 166 -15.31 1.05 -3.94
C LEU A 166 -14.68 1.11 -5.34
N ARG A 167 -13.46 1.64 -5.44
CA ARG A 167 -12.71 1.81 -6.70
C ARG A 167 -11.53 0.87 -6.81
N ALA A 168 -10.94 0.45 -5.69
CA ALA A 168 -9.71 -0.33 -5.67
C ALA A 168 -9.93 -1.74 -6.26
N LYS A 169 -8.93 -2.21 -7.00
CA LYS A 169 -8.72 -3.66 -7.22
C LYS A 169 -7.72 -4.15 -6.18
N ASN A 170 -7.43 -5.45 -6.13
CA ASN A 170 -6.48 -6.03 -5.18
C ASN A 170 -5.01 -5.99 -5.68
N VAL A 171 -4.69 -5.03 -6.56
CA VAL A 171 -3.39 -4.95 -7.24
C VAL A 171 -3.03 -3.50 -7.55
N ALA A 172 -1.74 -3.19 -7.46
CA ALA A 172 -1.13 -1.98 -8.01
C ALA A 172 0.31 -2.31 -8.42
N GLY A 173 0.97 -1.42 -9.15
CA GLY A 173 2.35 -1.63 -9.54
C GLY A 173 3.07 -0.36 -9.90
N SER A 174 4.31 -0.52 -10.33
CA SER A 174 5.11 0.54 -10.93
C SER A 174 6.02 -0.05 -12.00
N TYR A 175 6.27 0.73 -13.04
CA TYR A 175 7.21 0.40 -14.08
C TYR A 175 8.33 1.44 -14.12
N ASP A 176 9.55 0.95 -14.07
CA ASP A 176 10.76 1.73 -14.25
C ASP A 176 11.42 1.35 -15.58
N PRO A 177 11.25 2.16 -16.64
CA PRO A 177 11.87 1.89 -17.93
C PRO A 177 13.40 2.08 -17.89
N ASP A 178 13.93 2.88 -16.94
CA ASP A 178 15.36 3.11 -16.81
C ASP A 178 16.08 1.86 -16.29
N GLN A 179 15.39 1.03 -15.51
CA GLN A 179 15.89 -0.23 -14.95
C GLN A 179 15.30 -1.49 -15.62
N ASN A 180 14.35 -1.32 -16.54
CA ASN A 180 13.48 -2.39 -17.04
C ASN A 180 12.93 -3.27 -15.90
N MET A 181 12.28 -2.62 -14.93
CA MET A 181 11.76 -3.26 -13.74
C MET A 181 10.26 -3.01 -13.62
N LEU A 182 9.51 -4.10 -13.48
CA LEU A 182 8.09 -4.07 -13.11
C LEU A 182 7.98 -4.51 -11.64
N THR A 183 7.51 -3.61 -10.78
CA THR A 183 7.13 -3.95 -9.41
C THR A 183 5.62 -4.07 -9.34
N VAL A 184 5.12 -5.12 -8.69
CA VAL A 184 3.70 -5.34 -8.46
C VAL A 184 3.48 -5.58 -6.98
N ILE A 185 2.39 -5.03 -6.45
CA ILE A 185 1.85 -5.43 -5.15
C ILE A 185 0.48 -6.09 -5.33
N GLN A 186 0.23 -7.15 -4.58
CA GLN A 186 -1.11 -7.71 -4.36
C GLN A 186 -1.41 -7.71 -2.87
N TYR A 187 -2.64 -7.35 -2.51
CA TYR A 187 -3.00 -7.17 -1.10
C TYR A 187 -4.40 -7.70 -0.81
N THR A 188 -4.70 -7.85 0.48
CA THR A 188 -6.03 -8.26 0.93
C THR A 188 -7.03 -7.15 0.64
N LEU A 189 -8.04 -7.47 -0.16
CA LEU A 189 -9.21 -6.63 -0.41
C LEU A 189 -10.44 -7.51 -0.17
N PRO A 190 -11.22 -7.27 0.90
CA PRO A 190 -12.42 -8.06 1.17
C PRO A 190 -13.45 -7.95 0.04
N ALA A 191 -14.14 -9.06 -0.26
CA ALA A 191 -15.20 -9.07 -1.27
C ALA A 191 -16.46 -8.30 -0.80
N SER A 192 -16.66 -8.18 0.51
CA SER A 192 -17.75 -7.40 1.09
C SER A 192 -17.28 -5.97 1.41
N PRO A 193 -18.16 -4.96 1.24
CA PRO A 193 -17.85 -3.58 1.62
C PRO A 193 -17.35 -3.50 3.07
N ALA A 194 -16.27 -2.76 3.28
CA ALA A 194 -15.68 -2.54 4.59
C ALA A 194 -15.32 -1.07 4.77
N LYS A 195 -15.24 -0.66 6.03
CA LYS A 195 -14.80 0.68 6.44
C LYS A 195 -13.27 0.73 6.52
N TYR A 196 -12.67 1.86 6.17
CA TYR A 196 -11.21 2.04 6.14
C TYR A 196 -10.83 3.32 6.88
N VAL A 197 -9.79 3.28 7.71
CA VAL A 197 -9.33 4.47 8.44
C VAL A 197 -8.89 5.54 7.44
N ASN A 198 -9.44 6.74 7.57
CA ASN A 198 -9.10 7.88 6.72
C ASN A 198 -7.68 8.38 7.06
N GLN A 199 -6.85 8.49 6.02
CA GLN A 199 -5.41 8.76 6.12
C GLN A 199 -5.06 10.24 5.82
N LEU A 200 -6.06 11.09 5.56
CA LEU A 200 -5.83 12.52 5.37
C LEU A 200 -5.32 13.16 6.65
N TRP A 201 -4.39 14.11 6.51
CA TRP A 201 -3.71 14.74 7.63
C TRP A 201 -4.49 15.93 8.20
N GLU A 202 -5.69 15.66 8.67
CA GLU A 202 -6.64 16.64 9.20
C GLU A 202 -7.49 16.04 10.33
N ILE A 203 -8.46 16.80 10.84
CA ILE A 203 -9.52 16.24 11.68
C ILE A 203 -10.66 15.85 10.75
N GLN A 204 -10.91 14.55 10.64
CA GLN A 204 -11.76 14.00 9.59
C GLN A 204 -13.24 14.08 9.96
N GLU A 205 -14.07 14.59 9.05
CA GLU A 205 -15.53 14.48 9.18
C GLU A 205 -16.02 13.03 9.02
N LYS A 206 -15.32 12.25 8.19
CA LYS A 206 -15.60 10.84 7.91
C LYS A 206 -14.35 9.99 8.20
N PRO A 207 -14.09 9.62 9.46
CA PRO A 207 -12.85 8.96 9.88
C PRO A 207 -12.69 7.55 9.33
N PHE A 208 -13.77 6.95 8.80
CA PHE A 208 -13.80 5.59 8.29
C PHE A 208 -14.07 5.49 6.77
N ALA A 209 -13.83 6.58 6.05
CA ALA A 209 -13.93 6.68 4.59
C ALA A 209 -12.55 6.83 3.93
N GLY A 210 -11.58 6.03 4.37
CA GLY A 210 -10.22 6.04 3.85
C GLY A 210 -9.99 5.21 2.60
N ASP A 211 -8.76 5.31 2.10
CA ASP A 211 -8.29 4.61 0.90
C ASP A 211 -7.67 3.25 1.24
N VAL A 212 -7.77 2.30 0.30
CA VAL A 212 -7.26 0.93 0.46
C VAL A 212 -5.84 0.80 -0.08
N VAL A 213 -5.55 1.51 -1.16
CA VAL A 213 -4.25 1.50 -1.83
C VAL A 213 -3.82 2.94 -2.04
N ASN A 214 -2.55 3.19 -1.81
CA ASN A 214 -1.97 4.50 -1.98
C ASN A 214 -0.63 4.41 -2.67
N SER A 215 -0.20 5.54 -3.20
CA SER A 215 1.18 5.73 -3.60
C SER A 215 1.64 7.13 -3.25
N TYR A 216 2.74 7.20 -2.52
CA TYR A 216 3.44 8.44 -2.16
C TYR A 216 4.67 8.62 -3.03
N ASN A 217 4.93 9.86 -3.46
CA ASN A 217 6.17 10.26 -4.11
C ASN A 217 6.86 11.28 -3.21
N ASP A 218 8.04 10.94 -2.68
CA ASP A 218 8.80 11.81 -1.80
C ASP A 218 9.58 12.82 -2.63
N GLY A 219 9.12 14.07 -2.65
CA GLY A 219 9.84 15.20 -3.28
C GLY A 219 10.25 16.27 -2.27
N PRO A 220 11.05 17.26 -2.68
CA PRO A 220 11.52 18.33 -1.79
C PRO A 220 10.37 19.11 -1.14
N LEU A 221 10.56 19.50 0.12
CA LEU A 221 9.71 20.43 0.85
C LEU A 221 9.96 21.88 0.40
N ALA A 222 9.15 22.81 0.88
CA ALA A 222 9.28 24.24 0.56
C ALA A 222 10.63 24.86 0.97
N ASP A 223 11.28 24.30 1.99
CA ASP A 223 12.63 24.69 2.44
C ASP A 223 13.77 23.97 1.68
N GLY A 224 13.42 23.12 0.70
CA GLY A 224 14.36 22.33 -0.08
C GLY A 224 14.84 21.04 0.59
N SER A 225 14.45 20.78 1.85
CA SER A 225 14.76 19.52 2.52
C SER A 225 13.94 18.35 1.95
N GLN A 226 14.47 17.13 2.06
CA GLN A 226 13.84 15.92 1.55
C GLN A 226 14.28 14.73 2.42
N MET A 227 13.36 13.79 2.69
CA MET A 227 13.71 12.57 3.44
C MET A 227 14.46 11.57 2.57
N GLY A 228 13.96 11.37 1.36
CA GLY A 228 14.43 10.41 0.37
C GLY A 228 15.51 10.96 -0.57
N PRO A 229 15.41 10.66 -1.87
CA PRO A 229 14.18 10.38 -2.64
C PRO A 229 13.72 8.91 -2.64
N PHE A 230 12.41 8.69 -2.54
CA PHE A 230 11.74 7.39 -2.70
C PHE A 230 10.30 7.57 -3.20
N TYR A 231 9.68 6.47 -3.64
CA TYR A 231 8.24 6.38 -3.77
C TYR A 231 7.72 5.15 -3.04
N GLU A 232 6.43 5.12 -2.75
CA GLU A 232 5.81 4.04 -2.01
C GLU A 232 4.68 3.39 -2.82
N LEU A 233 4.52 2.08 -2.68
CA LEU A 233 3.27 1.39 -2.96
C LEU A 233 2.74 0.85 -1.64
N GLU A 234 1.50 1.21 -1.33
CA GLU A 234 0.94 1.03 0.00
C GLU A 234 -0.39 0.29 -0.08
N SER A 235 -0.74 -0.44 0.97
CA SER A 235 -2.08 -1.00 1.14
C SER A 235 -2.51 -0.95 2.61
N CYS A 236 -3.79 -0.78 2.83
CA CYS A 236 -4.41 -0.81 4.14
C CYS A 236 -5.37 -1.97 4.27
N SER A 237 -5.50 -2.49 5.48
CA SER A 237 -6.62 -3.35 5.86
C SER A 237 -7.87 -2.53 6.13
N PRO A 238 -9.05 -3.17 6.24
CA PRO A 238 -10.19 -2.54 6.88
C PRO A 238 -9.86 -2.01 8.28
N ALA A 239 -10.66 -1.03 8.72
CA ALA A 239 -10.71 -0.59 10.11
C ALA A 239 -11.10 -1.78 11.00
N ALA A 240 -10.32 -2.02 12.06
CA ALA A 240 -10.41 -3.22 12.86
C ALA A 240 -11.49 -3.08 13.95
N PHE A 241 -12.76 -3.30 13.65
CA PHE A 241 -13.81 -3.32 14.69
C PHE A 241 -13.84 -4.69 15.41
N LEU A 242 -12.85 -4.93 16.27
CA LEU A 242 -12.58 -6.23 16.90
C LEU A 242 -13.09 -6.28 18.35
N ASN A 243 -13.79 -7.36 18.71
CA ASN A 243 -14.05 -7.73 20.11
C ASN A 243 -12.75 -8.23 20.79
N PRO A 244 -12.70 -8.29 22.13
CA PRO A 244 -11.60 -8.89 22.85
C PRO A 244 -11.24 -10.29 22.35
N GLY A 245 -9.97 -10.50 22.02
CA GLY A 245 -9.45 -11.76 21.48
C GLY A 245 -9.72 -12.01 20.00
N GLU A 246 -10.53 -11.18 19.33
CA GLU A 246 -10.71 -11.27 17.88
C GLU A 246 -9.50 -10.75 17.12
N LYS A 247 -9.41 -11.19 15.85
CA LYS A 247 -8.27 -10.98 14.98
C LYS A 247 -8.69 -10.55 13.58
N LEU A 248 -7.94 -9.60 13.01
CA LEU A 248 -8.00 -9.23 11.60
C LEU A 248 -6.66 -9.58 10.94
N THR A 249 -6.70 -10.12 9.72
CA THR A 249 -5.51 -10.44 8.92
C THR A 249 -5.41 -9.53 7.70
N HIS A 250 -4.22 -8.99 7.43
CA HIS A 250 -3.89 -8.30 6.18
C HIS A 250 -2.61 -8.87 5.56
N THR A 251 -2.74 -9.32 4.32
CA THR A 251 -1.63 -9.84 3.52
C THR A 251 -1.25 -8.84 2.44
N HIS A 252 0.05 -8.62 2.25
CA HIS A 252 0.64 -7.81 1.19
C HIS A 252 1.80 -8.58 0.56
N THR A 253 1.76 -8.78 -0.76
CA THR A 253 2.80 -9.47 -1.53
C THR A 253 3.43 -8.51 -2.50
N THR A 254 4.76 -8.40 -2.47
CA THR A 254 5.54 -7.60 -3.41
C THR A 254 6.28 -8.52 -4.37
N TYR A 255 6.17 -8.22 -5.66
CA TYR A 255 6.86 -8.92 -6.74
C TYR A 255 7.75 -7.92 -7.48
N HIS A 256 8.99 -8.31 -7.74
CA HIS A 256 9.90 -7.58 -8.62
C HIS A 256 10.27 -8.47 -9.81
N PHE A 257 10.02 -7.95 -11.01
CA PHE A 257 10.39 -8.59 -12.27
C PHE A 257 11.37 -7.68 -13.01
N ILE A 258 12.53 -8.22 -13.37
CA ILE A 258 13.54 -7.51 -14.18
C ILE A 258 13.84 -8.32 -15.43
N GLY A 259 13.68 -7.71 -16.58
CA GLY A 259 13.92 -8.35 -17.88
C GLY A 259 13.65 -7.38 -19.03
N LYS A 260 13.68 -7.85 -20.28
CA LYS A 260 13.40 -6.98 -21.42
C LYS A 260 11.93 -6.57 -21.40
N ARG A 261 11.62 -5.37 -21.92
CA ARG A 261 10.24 -4.87 -22.08
C ARG A 261 9.29 -5.90 -22.69
N ALA A 262 9.71 -6.59 -23.74
CA ALA A 262 8.90 -7.61 -24.42
C ALA A 262 8.54 -8.82 -23.52
N ASP A 263 9.38 -9.12 -22.53
CA ASP A 263 9.16 -10.23 -21.59
C ASP A 263 8.35 -9.76 -20.36
N LEU A 264 8.42 -8.48 -20.01
CA LEU A 264 7.64 -7.88 -18.92
C LEU A 264 6.20 -7.53 -19.34
N ASP A 265 5.96 -7.23 -20.61
CA ASP A 265 4.63 -6.83 -21.12
C ASP A 265 3.54 -7.89 -20.87
N PRO A 266 3.76 -9.20 -21.12
CA PRO A 266 2.79 -10.24 -20.78
C PRO A 266 2.45 -10.29 -19.28
N ILE A 267 3.44 -10.04 -18.40
CA ILE A 267 3.23 -10.00 -16.95
C ILE A 267 2.33 -8.81 -16.59
N SER A 268 2.63 -7.62 -17.12
CA SER A 268 1.81 -6.42 -16.91
C SER A 268 0.37 -6.64 -17.37
N ARG A 269 0.17 -7.21 -18.56
CA ARG A 269 -1.19 -7.46 -19.10
C ARG A 269 -1.98 -8.41 -18.21
N GLN A 270 -1.36 -9.50 -17.78
CA GLN A 270 -2.02 -10.50 -16.95
C GLN A 270 -2.37 -9.96 -15.56
N VAL A 271 -1.45 -9.20 -14.94
CA VAL A 271 -1.55 -8.86 -13.52
C VAL A 271 -2.19 -7.48 -13.29
N LEU A 272 -1.86 -6.49 -14.12
CA LEU A 272 -2.36 -5.13 -14.02
C LEU A 272 -3.52 -4.86 -14.99
N GLY A 273 -3.69 -5.70 -16.02
CA GLY A 273 -4.74 -5.54 -17.03
C GLY A 273 -4.38 -4.60 -18.18
N LEU A 274 -3.10 -4.19 -18.30
CA LEU A 274 -2.61 -3.31 -19.35
C LEU A 274 -1.18 -3.64 -19.79
N GLY A 275 -0.84 -3.30 -21.02
CA GLY A 275 0.53 -3.41 -21.52
C GLY A 275 1.46 -2.34 -20.96
N ILE A 276 2.76 -2.60 -21.01
CA ILE A 276 3.79 -1.64 -20.58
C ILE A 276 3.73 -0.35 -21.41
N ASP A 277 3.38 -0.46 -22.68
CA ASP A 277 3.25 0.68 -23.60
C ASP A 277 2.12 1.65 -23.19
N GLU A 278 1.20 1.18 -22.35
CA GLU A 278 0.10 1.98 -21.79
C GLU A 278 0.47 2.64 -20.45
N ILE A 279 1.60 2.26 -19.84
CA ILE A 279 2.14 2.87 -18.62
C ILE A 279 2.97 4.09 -19.02
N ILE A 280 2.27 5.14 -19.43
CA ILE A 280 2.85 6.43 -19.84
C ILE A 280 1.97 7.58 -19.35
N LEU A 281 2.59 8.72 -19.04
CA LEU A 281 1.87 9.99 -18.92
C LEU A 281 1.82 10.63 -20.31
N ARG A 282 0.62 11.01 -20.73
CA ARG A 282 0.37 11.68 -22.02
C ARG A 282 0.21 13.18 -21.87
#